data_AF-A0AA41ZAL6-F1
#
_entry.id   AF-A0AA41ZAL6-F1
#
_cell.length_a   1.000
_cell.length_b   1.000
_cell.length_c   1.000
_cell.angle_alpha   90.00
_cell.angle_beta   90.00
_cell.angle_gamma   90.00
#
_symmetry.space_group_name_H-M   'P 1'
#
loop_
_entity.id
_entity.type
_entity.pdbx_description
1 polymer ?
#
loop_
_entity_poly.entity_id
_entity_poly.type
_entity_poly.pdbx_seq_one_letter_code
_entity_poly.pdbx_strand_id
1 'polypeptide(L)'
;MKSFKFALLAAGVTLGALATSAEAATCLTSDVSGASSCSGYVAGNIFSNGGGNPNTVTSMLSGLGFDASGIDFGALYSNTGLKLSNLGGATTLSFGGAPELFGETFIGIHWGGQGGGQSAIYKLDLTNPASVIEILGKNPGGTSNAVLFSTTPFNPGGVPEPATWALMIMGFGLVGATMRHRRAKVSFA
;
A
#
# COMPACT_ATOMS: atom_id res chain seq x y z
N MET A 1 60.62 0.27 -64.45
CA MET A 1 60.11 -0.39 -63.23
C MET A 1 60.24 0.60 -62.07
N LYS A 2 59.20 1.35 -61.74
CA LYS A 2 59.15 2.22 -60.54
C LYS A 2 57.77 2.03 -59.91
N SER A 3 57.73 1.38 -58.75
CA SER A 3 56.51 0.96 -58.07
C SER A 3 55.78 2.15 -57.43
N PHE A 4 54.53 2.34 -57.79
CA PHE A 4 53.57 3.20 -57.09
C PHE A 4 53.09 2.49 -55.81
N LYS A 5 53.21 3.15 -54.65
CA LYS A 5 52.57 2.70 -53.41
C LYS A 5 51.28 3.50 -53.20
N PHE A 6 50.14 2.81 -53.29
CA PHE A 6 48.82 3.34 -52.97
C PHE A 6 48.63 3.32 -51.45
N ALA A 7 48.34 4.47 -50.84
CA ALA A 7 47.94 4.56 -49.44
C ALA A 7 46.42 4.42 -49.34
N LEU A 8 45.95 3.40 -48.61
CA LEU A 8 44.54 3.14 -48.35
C LEU A 8 44.11 3.95 -47.11
N LEU A 9 43.27 4.97 -47.29
CA LEU A 9 42.61 5.67 -46.18
C LEU A 9 41.36 4.88 -45.77
N ALA A 10 41.34 4.33 -44.56
CA ALA A 10 40.14 3.71 -43.99
C ALA A 10 39.31 4.79 -43.27
N ALA A 11 38.16 5.15 -43.84
CA ALA A 11 37.16 6.00 -43.19
C ALA A 11 36.29 5.11 -42.29
N GLY A 12 36.55 5.12 -40.98
CA GLY A 12 35.71 4.45 -39.98
C GLY A 12 34.45 5.26 -39.72
N VAL A 13 33.29 4.74 -40.13
CA VAL A 13 31.97 5.30 -39.78
C VAL A 13 31.70 5.01 -38.31
N THR A 14 31.61 6.03 -37.47
CA THR A 14 31.17 5.90 -36.08
C THR A 14 29.66 5.67 -36.07
N LEU A 15 29.22 4.43 -35.80
CA LEU A 15 27.83 4.18 -35.39
C LEU A 15 27.62 4.86 -34.03
N GLY A 16 26.94 6.00 -34.03
CA GLY A 16 26.42 6.59 -32.80
C GLY A 16 25.41 5.64 -32.18
N ALA A 17 25.68 5.19 -30.95
CA ALA A 17 24.71 4.44 -30.17
C ALA A 17 23.49 5.33 -29.93
N LEU A 18 22.35 4.99 -30.54
CA LEU A 18 21.06 5.55 -30.18
C LEU A 18 20.78 5.11 -28.75
N ALA A 19 21.01 6.00 -27.79
CA ALA A 19 20.48 5.83 -26.44
C ALA A 19 18.96 5.83 -26.57
N THR A 20 18.34 4.66 -26.47
CA THR A 20 16.90 4.58 -26.23
C THR A 20 16.67 5.27 -24.91
N SER A 21 15.98 6.42 -24.93
CA SER A 21 15.53 7.09 -23.73
C SER A 21 14.76 6.06 -22.91
N ALA A 22 15.23 5.75 -21.70
CA ALA A 22 14.44 4.99 -20.75
C ALA A 22 13.11 5.74 -20.61
N GLU A 23 12.00 5.13 -21.05
CA GLU A 23 10.68 5.68 -20.80
C GLU A 23 10.58 5.91 -19.29
N ALA A 24 10.14 7.12 -18.91
CA ALA A 24 9.87 7.39 -17.51
C ALA A 24 8.89 6.32 -17.04
N ALA A 25 9.33 5.47 -16.12
CA ALA A 25 8.51 4.36 -15.66
C ALA A 25 7.17 4.93 -15.16
N THR A 26 6.08 4.53 -15.80
CA THR A 26 4.73 4.96 -15.46
C THR A 26 4.07 3.91 -14.61
N CYS A 27 3.12 4.35 -13.78
CA CYS A 27 2.33 3.41 -13.01
C CYS A 27 1.45 2.53 -13.90
N LEU A 28 1.61 1.21 -13.81
CA LEU A 28 0.82 0.22 -14.54
C LEU A 28 -0.01 -0.61 -13.56
N THR A 29 -1.33 -0.65 -13.74
CA THR A 29 -2.21 -1.50 -12.93
C THR A 29 -1.88 -2.99 -13.09
N SER A 30 -1.28 -3.39 -14.23
CA SER A 30 -0.79 -4.75 -14.44
C SER A 30 0.39 -5.16 -13.56
N ASP A 31 1.04 -4.22 -12.86
CA ASP A 31 2.15 -4.54 -11.95
C ASP A 31 1.70 -5.26 -10.68
N VAL A 32 0.43 -5.13 -10.31
CA VAL A 32 -0.12 -5.59 -9.03
C VAL A 32 -1.44 -6.31 -9.29
N SER A 33 -1.57 -7.52 -8.76
CA SER A 33 -2.80 -8.29 -8.88
C SER A 33 -3.97 -7.56 -8.22
N GLY A 34 -5.09 -7.42 -8.95
CA GLY A 34 -6.30 -6.76 -8.46
C GLY A 34 -6.23 -5.23 -8.40
N ALA A 35 -5.19 -4.59 -8.94
CA ALA A 35 -5.16 -3.13 -9.03
C ALA A 35 -6.14 -2.60 -10.08
N SER A 36 -7.06 -1.73 -9.66
CA SER A 36 -8.04 -1.07 -10.51
C SER A 36 -7.54 0.27 -11.01
N SER A 37 -6.68 0.95 -10.26
CA SER A 37 -6.09 2.24 -10.62
C SER A 37 -4.78 2.43 -9.87
N CYS A 38 -3.94 3.32 -10.36
CA CYS A 38 -2.70 3.62 -9.67
C CYS A 38 -2.18 5.03 -9.98
N SER A 39 -1.33 5.53 -9.11
CA SER A 39 -0.81 6.89 -9.12
C SER A 39 0.66 6.87 -8.71
N GLY A 40 1.49 7.69 -9.34
CA GLY A 40 2.91 7.84 -8.97
C GLY A 40 3.91 7.38 -10.01
N TYR A 41 4.88 6.57 -9.55
CA TYR A 41 6.25 6.47 -10.04
C TYR A 41 7.08 7.73 -9.84
N VAL A 42 6.89 8.35 -8.67
CA VAL A 42 7.76 9.45 -8.23
C VAL A 42 9.13 8.90 -7.85
N ALA A 43 10.18 9.68 -8.11
CA ALA A 43 11.54 9.28 -7.80
C ALA A 43 11.76 9.15 -6.28
N GLY A 44 12.49 8.11 -5.89
CA GLY A 44 12.87 7.87 -4.49
C GLY A 44 11.84 7.08 -3.68
N ASN A 45 12.28 6.66 -2.49
CA ASN A 45 11.43 5.96 -1.53
C ASN A 45 10.64 6.95 -0.66
N ILE A 46 9.42 7.27 -1.08
CA ILE A 46 8.56 8.20 -0.32
C ILE A 46 7.89 7.54 0.90
N PHE A 47 8.12 6.24 1.15
CA PHE A 47 7.47 5.43 2.18
C PHE A 47 8.41 5.09 3.36
N SER A 48 9.21 6.05 3.82
CA SER A 48 10.24 5.82 4.84
C SER A 48 10.09 6.74 6.06
N ASN A 49 10.56 6.29 7.22
CA ASN A 49 10.63 7.14 8.40
C ASN A 49 11.88 8.02 8.28
N GLY A 50 11.72 9.34 8.39
CA GLY A 50 12.81 10.32 8.24
C GLY A 50 13.22 10.66 6.79
N GLY A 51 12.68 9.96 5.79
CA GLY A 51 12.93 10.24 4.36
C GLY A 51 11.69 10.18 3.46
N GLY A 52 10.51 9.91 4.02
CA GLY A 52 9.25 9.91 3.28
C GLY A 52 8.78 11.31 2.91
N ASN A 53 7.82 11.39 1.97
CA ASN A 53 7.19 12.65 1.59
C ASN A 53 5.66 12.56 1.75
N PRO A 54 5.14 12.76 2.97
CA PRO A 54 3.71 12.65 3.27
C PRO A 54 2.83 13.53 2.40
N ASN A 55 3.31 14.71 1.99
CA ASN A 55 2.56 15.62 1.11
C ASN A 55 2.37 15.02 -0.29
N THR A 56 3.44 14.43 -0.85
CA THR A 56 3.35 13.72 -2.13
C THR A 56 2.44 12.50 -2.02
N VAL A 57 2.57 11.71 -0.95
CA VAL A 57 1.70 10.54 -0.71
C VAL A 57 0.24 10.96 -0.59
N THR A 58 -0.06 12.03 0.15
CA THR A 58 -1.41 12.59 0.30
C THR A 58 -1.97 13.06 -1.04
N SER A 59 -1.16 13.74 -1.86
CA SER A 59 -1.57 14.17 -3.20
C SER A 59 -1.84 12.98 -4.13
N MET A 60 -1.05 11.91 -4.03
CA MET A 60 -1.24 10.71 -4.84
C MET A 60 -2.49 9.92 -4.42
N LEU A 61 -2.73 9.80 -3.11
CA LEU A 61 -3.91 9.15 -2.54
C LEU A 61 -5.20 9.89 -2.89
N SER A 62 -5.22 11.22 -2.75
CA SER A 62 -6.37 12.05 -3.15
C SER A 62 -6.66 11.95 -4.65
N GLY A 63 -5.61 11.84 -5.49
CA GLY A 63 -5.78 11.55 -6.92
C GLY A 63 -6.43 10.19 -7.23
N LEU A 64 -6.39 9.24 -6.29
CA LEU A 64 -7.09 7.95 -6.37
C LEU A 64 -8.45 7.95 -5.65
N GLY A 65 -8.87 9.10 -5.13
CA GLY A 65 -10.14 9.29 -4.42
C GLY A 65 -10.08 8.93 -2.92
N PHE A 66 -8.89 8.80 -2.33
CA PHE A 66 -8.73 8.53 -0.89
C PHE A 66 -8.40 9.81 -0.11
N ASP A 67 -9.15 10.07 0.97
CA ASP A 67 -8.84 11.15 1.91
C ASP A 67 -7.80 10.70 2.94
N ALA A 68 -6.57 11.20 2.81
CA ALA A 68 -5.46 10.89 3.71
C ALA A 68 -5.35 11.83 4.93
N SER A 69 -6.30 12.74 5.14
CA SER A 69 -6.25 13.74 6.22
C SER A 69 -6.16 13.13 7.63
N GLY A 70 -6.65 11.90 7.82
CA GLY A 70 -6.60 11.16 9.08
C GLY A 70 -5.37 10.27 9.29
N ILE A 71 -4.43 10.22 8.34
CA ILE A 71 -3.26 9.33 8.46
C ILE A 71 -2.17 9.99 9.30
N ASP A 72 -1.82 9.35 10.41
CA ASP A 72 -0.53 9.59 11.08
C ASP A 72 0.57 8.81 10.37
N PHE A 73 1.28 9.49 9.46
CA PHE A 73 2.37 8.90 8.69
C PHE A 73 3.57 8.48 9.56
N GLY A 74 3.79 9.13 10.70
CA GLY A 74 4.85 8.76 11.63
C GLY A 74 4.56 7.40 12.27
N ALA A 75 3.34 7.24 12.79
CA ALA A 75 2.85 5.97 13.31
C ALA A 75 2.84 4.88 12.23
N LEU A 76 2.28 5.18 11.05
CA LEU A 76 2.20 4.25 9.93
C LEU A 76 3.58 3.74 9.49
N TYR A 77 4.56 4.62 9.30
CA TYR A 77 5.90 4.23 8.84
C TYR A 77 6.78 3.58 9.91
N SER A 78 6.34 3.59 11.16
CA SER A 78 6.96 2.83 12.26
C SER A 78 6.29 1.47 12.51
N ASN A 79 5.09 1.25 11.95
CA ASN A 79 4.33 0.02 12.15
C ASN A 79 4.81 -1.09 11.20
N THR A 80 5.47 -2.12 11.74
CA THR A 80 6.00 -3.25 10.96
C THR A 80 4.92 -4.18 10.39
N GLY A 81 3.68 -4.11 10.91
CA GLY A 81 2.55 -4.84 10.38
C GLY A 81 1.90 -4.16 9.16
N LEU A 82 2.06 -2.84 9.02
CA LEU A 82 1.47 -2.06 7.93
C LEU A 82 2.50 -1.56 6.91
N LYS A 83 3.77 -1.43 7.32
CA LYS A 83 4.89 -1.09 6.45
C LYS A 83 5.91 -2.23 6.43
N LEU A 84 6.11 -2.77 5.23
CA LEU A 84 7.12 -3.76 4.93
C LEU A 84 8.38 -3.06 4.42
N SER A 85 9.55 -3.52 4.87
CA SER A 85 10.85 -2.96 4.50
C SER A 85 11.84 -4.07 4.19
N ASN A 86 12.85 -3.76 3.37
CA ASN A 86 13.86 -4.73 2.93
C ASN A 86 13.25 -5.94 2.22
N LEU A 87 12.26 -5.70 1.35
CA LEU A 87 11.55 -6.76 0.64
C LEU A 87 12.43 -7.55 -0.34
N GLY A 88 13.59 -7.01 -0.75
CA GLY A 88 14.57 -7.75 -1.56
C GLY A 88 14.05 -8.24 -2.92
N GLY A 89 13.02 -7.59 -3.47
CA GLY A 89 12.36 -8.00 -4.71
C GLY A 89 11.21 -9.00 -4.52
N ALA A 90 10.62 -9.08 -3.32
CA ALA A 90 9.48 -9.93 -3.03
C ALA A 90 8.35 -9.75 -4.06
N THR A 91 7.83 -10.87 -4.56
CA THR A 91 6.70 -10.91 -5.50
C THR A 91 5.35 -11.06 -4.80
N THR A 92 5.36 -11.12 -3.47
CA THR A 92 4.16 -11.24 -2.64
C THR A 92 4.28 -10.32 -1.43
N LEU A 93 3.18 -9.63 -1.11
CA LEU A 93 3.09 -8.73 0.03
C LEU A 93 2.05 -9.26 1.02
N SER A 94 2.45 -9.38 2.28
CA SER A 94 1.54 -9.74 3.38
C SER A 94 1.74 -8.78 4.54
N PHE A 95 0.64 -8.19 5.01
CA PHE A 95 0.65 -7.15 6.04
C PHE A 95 0.18 -7.73 7.37
N GLY A 96 1.11 -7.94 8.31
CA GLY A 96 0.76 -8.53 9.62
C GLY A 96 -0.25 -7.71 10.43
N GLY A 97 -0.38 -6.41 10.15
CA GLY A 97 -1.36 -5.52 10.78
C GLY A 97 -2.76 -5.59 10.15
N ALA A 98 -2.90 -6.29 9.02
CA ALA A 98 -4.15 -6.53 8.31
C ALA A 98 -4.08 -7.92 7.63
N PRO A 99 -4.31 -9.00 8.39
CA PRO A 99 -4.13 -10.37 7.89
C PRO A 99 -5.11 -10.75 6.77
N GLU A 100 -6.22 -10.03 6.65
CA GLU A 100 -7.16 -10.11 5.54
C GLU A 100 -7.37 -8.72 4.95
N LEU A 101 -7.18 -8.62 3.65
CA LEU A 101 -7.43 -7.43 2.84
C LEU A 101 -8.73 -7.65 2.08
N PHE A 102 -9.62 -6.64 2.09
CA PHE A 102 -10.92 -6.75 1.45
C PHE A 102 -11.43 -5.39 0.95
N GLY A 103 -12.28 -5.43 -0.07
CA GLY A 103 -12.85 -4.29 -0.78
C GLY A 103 -11.81 -3.26 -1.19
N GLU A 104 -12.12 -1.98 -1.03
CA GLU A 104 -11.27 -0.88 -1.46
C GLU A 104 -10.00 -0.82 -0.60
N THR A 105 -8.87 -1.13 -1.22
CA THR A 105 -7.57 -1.27 -0.56
C THR A 105 -6.53 -0.40 -1.25
N PHE A 106 -5.79 0.38 -0.46
CA PHE A 106 -4.76 1.28 -0.96
C PHE A 106 -3.39 0.84 -0.43
N ILE A 107 -2.49 0.50 -1.35
CA ILE A 107 -1.13 0.11 -1.02
C ILE A 107 -0.12 1.00 -1.73
N GLY A 108 0.96 1.35 -1.06
CA GLY A 108 2.15 1.95 -1.65
C GLY A 108 3.20 0.88 -1.89
N ILE A 109 3.87 0.94 -3.03
CA ILE A 109 5.01 0.06 -3.35
C ILE A 109 6.16 0.94 -3.80
N HIS A 110 7.31 0.75 -3.16
CA HIS A 110 8.58 1.29 -3.63
C HIS A 110 9.33 0.18 -4.37
N TRP A 111 9.67 0.48 -5.61
CA TRP A 111 10.49 -0.32 -6.49
C TRP A 111 11.92 0.18 -6.39
N GLY A 112 12.82 -0.64 -5.85
CA GLY A 112 14.24 -0.37 -5.81
C GLY A 112 14.87 -0.47 -7.20
N GLY A 113 15.94 0.30 -7.45
CA GLY A 113 16.65 0.29 -8.72
C GLY A 113 17.82 1.27 -8.75
N GLN A 114 18.60 1.25 -9.84
CA GLN A 114 19.64 2.25 -10.08
C GLN A 114 19.01 3.66 -10.15
N GLY A 115 19.56 4.61 -9.37
CA GLY A 115 19.04 5.98 -9.31
C GLY A 115 18.03 6.27 -8.18
N GLY A 116 17.91 5.39 -7.19
CA GLY A 116 17.08 5.64 -5.99
C GLY A 116 15.66 5.08 -6.05
N GLY A 117 15.32 4.40 -7.15
CA GLY A 117 14.04 3.71 -7.33
C GLY A 117 12.84 4.65 -7.49
N GLN A 118 11.65 4.06 -7.55
CA GLN A 118 10.40 4.78 -7.78
C GLN A 118 9.32 4.28 -6.83
N SER A 119 8.42 5.17 -6.44
CA SER A 119 7.29 4.85 -5.58
C SER A 119 5.96 5.09 -6.28
N ALA A 120 5.06 4.14 -6.15
CA ALA A 120 3.70 4.22 -6.67
C ALA A 120 2.68 3.78 -5.61
N ILE A 121 1.45 4.23 -5.77
CA ILE A 121 0.31 3.83 -4.96
C ILE A 121 -0.72 3.18 -5.87
N TYR A 122 -1.22 2.03 -5.43
CA TYR A 122 -2.21 1.24 -6.14
C TYR A 122 -3.49 1.22 -5.33
N LYS A 123 -4.60 1.41 -6.04
CA LYS A 123 -5.95 1.18 -5.57
C LYS A 123 -6.37 -0.20 -6.06
N LEU A 124 -6.81 -1.05 -5.14
CA LEU A 124 -7.32 -2.38 -5.39
C LEU A 124 -8.79 -2.44 -4.98
N ASP A 125 -9.56 -3.26 -5.69
CA ASP A 125 -10.93 -3.60 -5.32
C ASP A 125 -11.02 -5.12 -5.13
N LEU A 126 -10.84 -5.55 -3.88
CA LEU A 126 -10.76 -6.95 -3.50
C LEU A 126 -12.16 -7.48 -3.19
N THR A 127 -12.82 -8.04 -4.20
CA THR A 127 -14.16 -8.63 -4.06
C THR A 127 -14.18 -9.91 -3.21
N ASN A 128 -13.02 -10.56 -3.05
CA ASN A 128 -12.81 -11.70 -2.17
C ASN A 128 -11.67 -11.38 -1.20
N PRO A 129 -11.76 -11.79 0.08
CA PRO A 129 -10.68 -11.58 1.04
C PRO A 129 -9.36 -12.20 0.58
N ALA A 130 -8.28 -11.45 0.70
CA ALA A 130 -6.93 -11.88 0.34
C ALA A 130 -5.96 -11.65 1.49
N SER A 131 -5.12 -12.63 1.83
CA SER A 131 -4.06 -12.51 2.83
C SER A 131 -2.71 -12.08 2.23
N VAL A 132 -2.63 -12.07 0.90
CA VAL A 132 -1.45 -11.75 0.12
C VAL A 132 -1.84 -10.96 -1.12
N ILE A 133 -1.06 -9.92 -1.44
CA ILE A 133 -1.10 -9.25 -2.75
C ILE A 133 0.06 -9.74 -3.60
N GLU A 134 -0.24 -10.18 -4.82
CA GLU A 134 0.78 -10.61 -5.78
C GLU A 134 1.30 -9.43 -6.60
N ILE A 135 2.61 -9.41 -6.77
CA ILE A 135 3.33 -8.46 -7.59
C ILE A 135 3.72 -9.16 -8.88
N LEU A 136 3.16 -8.67 -9.98
CA LEU A 136 3.24 -9.26 -11.30
C LEU A 136 4.30 -8.56 -12.16
N GLY A 137 4.53 -7.26 -11.91
CA GLY A 137 5.51 -6.43 -12.59
C GLY A 137 6.84 -6.26 -11.82
N LYS A 138 7.85 -5.68 -12.49
CA LYS A 138 9.14 -5.31 -11.88
C LYS A 138 9.59 -3.91 -12.30
N ASN A 139 8.66 -3.00 -12.58
CA ASN A 139 9.02 -1.74 -13.20
C ASN A 139 9.45 -0.71 -12.11
N PRO A 140 10.66 -0.12 -12.16
CA PRO A 140 11.85 -0.48 -12.93
C PRO A 140 12.86 -1.35 -12.15
N GLY A 141 12.49 -1.90 -11.01
CA GLY A 141 13.26 -2.96 -10.36
C GLY A 141 12.46 -3.74 -9.33
N GLY A 142 13.14 -4.43 -8.41
CA GLY A 142 12.48 -5.26 -7.40
C GLY A 142 11.85 -4.42 -6.29
N THR A 143 10.74 -4.89 -5.72
CA THR A 143 10.12 -4.26 -4.54
C THR A 143 11.09 -4.18 -3.36
N SER A 144 11.13 -3.04 -2.69
CA SER A 144 12.03 -2.82 -1.54
C SER A 144 11.25 -2.38 -0.29
N ASN A 145 10.15 -1.65 -0.47
CA ASN A 145 9.22 -1.31 0.60
C ASN A 145 7.78 -1.39 0.10
N ALA A 146 6.87 -1.69 1.02
CA ALA A 146 5.45 -1.57 0.77
C ALA A 146 4.74 -1.00 2.00
N VAL A 147 3.64 -0.29 1.80
CA VAL A 147 2.82 0.27 2.88
C VAL A 147 1.36 0.00 2.58
N LEU A 148 0.60 -0.43 3.59
CA LEU A 148 -0.84 -0.49 3.55
C LEU A 148 -1.41 0.79 4.15
N PHE A 149 -2.09 1.61 3.35
CA PHE A 149 -2.72 2.85 3.81
C PHE A 149 -4.12 2.61 4.35
N SER A 150 -4.88 1.74 3.68
CA SER A 150 -6.25 1.40 4.05
C SER A 150 -6.68 0.12 3.34
N THR A 151 -7.62 -0.60 3.94
CA THR A 151 -8.41 -1.70 3.36
C THR A 151 -9.80 -1.63 3.98
N THR A 152 -10.84 -2.17 3.37
CA THR A 152 -12.19 -2.23 4.00
C THR A 152 -12.41 -3.59 4.68
N PRO A 153 -12.77 -3.69 5.98
CA PRO A 153 -12.84 -2.67 7.02
C PRO A 153 -11.55 -2.67 7.85
N PHE A 154 -10.63 -1.78 7.54
CA PHE A 154 -9.62 -1.31 8.48
C PHE A 154 -10.33 -0.42 9.50
N ASN A 155 -10.93 -1.05 10.51
CA ASN A 155 -11.43 -0.35 11.69
C ASN A 155 -10.58 -0.71 12.91
N PRO A 156 -9.51 0.04 13.21
CA PRO A 156 -8.78 -0.13 14.47
C PRO A 156 -9.63 0.21 15.73
N GLY A 157 -10.88 0.67 15.58
CA GLY A 157 -11.78 0.98 16.70
C GLY A 157 -13.26 0.74 16.38
N GLY A 158 -13.73 -0.49 16.63
CA GLY A 158 -15.15 -0.82 16.43
C GLY A 158 -15.71 -1.92 17.31
N VAL A 159 -15.05 -2.24 18.43
CA VAL A 159 -15.77 -2.83 19.55
C VAL A 159 -16.30 -1.63 20.33
N PRO A 160 -17.62 -1.56 20.64
CA PRO A 160 -18.11 -0.54 21.56
C PRO A 160 -17.21 -0.54 22.79
N GLU A 161 -16.75 0.63 23.22
CA GLU A 161 -15.80 0.71 24.34
C GLU A 161 -16.32 -0.12 25.53
N PRO A 162 -15.47 -0.69 26.40
CA PRO A 162 -15.93 -1.52 27.53
C PRO A 162 -17.04 -0.85 28.37
N ALA A 163 -17.05 0.49 28.43
CA ALA A 163 -18.11 1.29 29.03
C ALA A 163 -19.48 1.13 28.35
N THR A 164 -19.55 1.00 27.02
CA THR A 164 -20.80 0.78 26.28
C THR A 164 -21.39 -0.58 26.61
N TRP A 165 -20.57 -1.63 26.69
CA TRP A 165 -21.02 -2.96 27.12
C TRP A 165 -21.51 -2.93 28.57
N ALA A 166 -20.78 -2.24 29.44
CA ALA A 166 -21.18 -2.07 30.83
C ALA A 166 -22.52 -1.32 30.95
N LEU A 167 -22.74 -0.25 30.17
CA LEU A 167 -24.01 0.49 30.15
C LEU A 167 -25.16 -0.36 29.62
N MET A 168 -24.94 -1.18 28.58
CA MET A 168 -25.96 -2.11 28.09
C MET A 168 -26.30 -3.17 29.13
N ILE A 169 -25.29 -3.80 29.74
CA ILE A 169 -25.46 -4.81 30.79
C ILE A 169 -26.19 -4.21 32.00
N MET A 170 -25.80 -3.00 32.43
CA MET A 170 -26.48 -2.30 33.52
C MET A 170 -27.92 -1.96 33.17
N GLY A 171 -28.20 -1.48 31.95
CA GLY A 171 -29.55 -1.18 31.48
C GLY A 171 -30.46 -2.42 31.51
N PHE A 172 -30.01 -3.53 30.91
CA PHE A 172 -30.76 -4.79 30.92
C PHE A 172 -30.89 -5.40 32.33
N GLY A 173 -29.83 -5.29 33.15
CA GLY A 173 -29.82 -5.74 34.54
C GLY A 173 -30.85 -5.01 35.39
N LEU A 174 -30.94 -3.68 35.25
CA LEU A 174 -31.93 -2.84 35.94
C LEU A 174 -33.36 -3.23 35.55
N VAL A 175 -33.63 -3.36 34.26
CA VAL A 175 -34.96 -3.77 33.75
C VAL A 175 -35.34 -5.15 34.29
N GLY A 176 -34.43 -6.12 34.25
CA GLY A 176 -34.64 -7.45 34.83
C GLY A 176 -34.90 -7.43 36.34
N ALA A 177 -34.13 -6.63 37.08
CA ALA A 177 -34.28 -6.48 38.53
C ALA A 177 -35.64 -5.89 38.92
N THR A 178 -36.10 -4.85 38.21
CA THR A 178 -37.41 -4.23 38.47
C THR A 178 -38.57 -5.19 38.19
N MET A 179 -38.48 -6.01 37.13
CA MET A 179 -39.51 -7.04 36.85
C MET A 179 -39.55 -8.13 37.92
N ARG A 180 -38.41 -8.58 38.43
CA ARG A 180 -38.35 -9.59 39.51
C ARG A 180 -38.87 -9.05 40.84
N HIS A 181 -38.58 -7.79 41.16
CA HIS A 181 -39.05 -7.16 42.39
C HIS A 181 -40.60 -7.03 42.44
N ARG A 182 -41.26 -6.90 41.29
CA ARG A 182 -42.73 -6.74 41.23
C ARG A 182 -43.51 -8.06 41.36
N ARG A 183 -42.88 -9.23 41.31
CA ARG A 183 -43.57 -10.54 41.43
C ARG A 183 -43.67 -11.07 42.87
N ALA A 184 -43.58 -10.21 43.88
CA ALA A 184 -43.75 -10.62 45.26
C ALA A 184 -45.21 -11.06 45.55
N LYS A 185 -45.37 -12.38 45.69
CA LYS A 185 -46.47 -13.15 46.29
C LYS A 185 -47.82 -13.18 45.56
N VAL A 186 -48.02 -14.25 44.79
CA VAL A 186 -49.37 -14.79 44.56
C VAL A 186 -49.70 -15.67 45.78
N SER A 187 -50.58 -15.19 46.65
CA SER A 187 -51.18 -16.02 47.70
C SER A 187 -52.41 -16.68 47.12
N PHE A 188 -52.41 -18.01 47.03
CA PHE A 188 -53.62 -18.77 46.71
C PHE A 188 -54.44 -18.91 48.00
N ALA A 189 -55.74 -18.62 47.90
CA ALA A 189 -56.73 -18.81 48.95
C ALA A 189 -57.41 -20.17 48.81
#